data_AF-A0A847C0Z7-F1
#
_entry.id   AF-A0A847C0Z7-F1
#
_cell.length_a   1.000
_cell.length_b   1.000
_cell.length_c   1.000
_cell.angle_alpha   90.00
_cell.angle_beta   90.00
_cell.angle_gamma   90.00
#
_symmetry.space_group_name_H-M   'P 1'
#
loop_
_entity.id
_entity.type
_entity.pdbx_description
1 polymer ?
#
loop_
_entity_poly.entity_id
_entity_poly.type
_entity_poly.pdbx_seq_one_letter_code
_entity_poly.pdbx_strand_id
1 'polypeptide(L)'
;MFLAGGLMAGEAGAKMDWLQKGKDLLKGGSTTAAPTVGSLTNSEIGSGLKEALRVGTETVVGKLGRTDGFNADPKVRIPLPKSLETVNNVLRKAGMSSLLDDLQLKLNRAAEEATPKAKDLFWKSIEEMTLEDVNGIYKGPDDAATRYFQKKMTPELSGEMRPIVDNSLSQVGAIQAYEKV
;
A
#
# COMPACT_ATOMS: atom_id res chain seq x y z
N MET A 1 -85.54 -2.56 50.35
CA MET A 1 -85.34 -3.96 49.93
C MET A 1 -85.08 -3.94 48.42
N PHE A 2 -83.83 -4.27 48.05
CA PHE A 2 -83.26 -4.74 46.76
C PHE A 2 -84.23 -4.87 45.54
N LEU A 3 -83.96 -4.51 44.28
CA LEU A 3 -82.75 -4.18 43.49
C LEU A 3 -83.19 -3.49 42.19
N ALA A 4 -82.37 -2.58 41.67
CA ALA A 4 -82.50 -2.02 40.33
C ALA A 4 -81.31 -2.43 39.46
N GLY A 5 -81.61 -2.93 38.25
CA GLY A 5 -80.96 -2.53 37.01
C GLY A 5 -79.68 -3.24 36.57
N GLY A 6 -79.65 -3.58 35.28
CA GLY A 6 -78.42 -3.46 34.49
C GLY A 6 -78.09 -4.64 33.59
N LEU A 7 -78.69 -4.67 32.40
CA LEU A 7 -78.31 -5.56 31.30
C LEU A 7 -76.91 -5.26 30.75
N MET A 8 -76.24 -6.37 30.45
CA MET A 8 -75.19 -6.66 29.47
C MET A 8 -75.10 -5.73 28.24
N ALA A 9 -73.88 -5.29 27.92
CA ALA A 9 -73.35 -5.22 26.55
C ALA A 9 -71.81 -5.22 26.61
N GLY A 10 -71.18 -6.26 26.07
CA GLY A 10 -69.73 -6.36 26.02
C GLY A 10 -69.24 -7.45 25.06
N GLU A 11 -69.20 -7.13 23.78
CA GLU A 11 -68.39 -7.85 22.79
C GLU A 11 -67.66 -6.86 21.89
N ALA A 12 -66.50 -7.29 21.37
CA ALA A 12 -65.63 -6.65 20.37
C ALA A 12 -64.38 -5.87 20.86
N GLY A 13 -63.44 -6.56 21.50
CA GLY A 13 -62.09 -6.03 21.77
C GLY A 13 -60.91 -6.79 21.13
N ALA A 14 -61.07 -8.06 20.74
CA ALA A 14 -59.90 -8.93 20.50
C ALA A 14 -59.37 -8.95 19.05
N LYS A 15 -60.14 -8.51 18.05
CA LYS A 15 -59.73 -8.55 16.62
C LYS A 15 -58.96 -7.32 16.14
N MET A 16 -58.84 -6.27 16.95
CA MET A 16 -58.13 -5.03 16.58
C MET A 16 -56.65 -5.04 17.02
N ASP A 17 -56.32 -5.82 18.06
CA ASP A 17 -55.00 -5.82 18.71
C ASP A 17 -53.93 -6.55 17.89
N TRP A 18 -54.30 -7.65 17.23
CA TRP A 18 -53.38 -8.42 16.39
C TRP A 18 -52.97 -7.68 15.10
N LEU A 19 -53.86 -6.86 14.55
CA LEU A 19 -53.59 -6.07 13.35
C LEU A 19 -52.69 -4.86 13.64
N GLN A 20 -52.83 -4.26 14.83
CA GLN A 20 -51.95 -3.18 15.32
C GLN A 20 -50.54 -3.71 15.58
N LYS A 21 -50.41 -4.86 16.27
CA LYS A 21 -49.09 -5.51 16.51
C LYS A 21 -48.35 -5.84 15.22
N GLY A 22 -49.05 -6.31 14.18
CA GLY A 22 -48.43 -6.55 12.87
C GLY A 22 -47.94 -5.26 12.19
N LYS A 23 -48.66 -4.15 12.38
CA LYS A 23 -48.31 -2.83 11.82
C LYS A 23 -47.13 -2.18 12.56
N ASP A 24 -47.04 -2.38 13.87
CA ASP A 24 -45.90 -1.91 14.67
C ASP A 24 -44.62 -2.72 14.41
N LEU A 25 -44.72 -4.02 14.15
CA LEU A 25 -43.57 -4.82 13.72
C LEU A 25 -43.08 -4.42 12.31
N LEU A 26 -43.99 -4.05 11.40
CA LEU A 26 -43.62 -3.56 10.06
C LEU A 26 -43.02 -2.14 10.09
N LYS A 27 -43.51 -1.27 10.99
CA LYS A 27 -42.93 0.06 11.25
C LYS A 27 -41.62 0.00 12.03
N GLY A 28 -41.43 -1.01 12.89
CA GLY A 28 -40.19 -1.26 13.63
C GLY A 28 -39.12 -2.03 12.83
N GLY A 29 -39.49 -2.67 11.72
CA GLY A 29 -38.62 -3.54 10.92
C GLY A 29 -38.09 -2.94 9.61
N SER A 30 -38.34 -1.65 9.33
CA SER A 30 -37.90 -0.97 8.10
C SER A 30 -36.83 0.11 8.33
N THR A 31 -36.06 -0.03 9.41
CA THR A 31 -34.70 0.52 9.46
C THR A 31 -33.74 -0.66 9.45
N THR A 32 -33.59 -1.27 8.27
CA THR A 32 -32.26 -1.68 7.84
C THR A 32 -31.42 -0.41 7.85
N ALA A 33 -30.88 -0.09 9.01
CA ALA A 33 -29.69 0.72 9.11
C ALA A 33 -28.69 0.01 8.19
N ALA A 34 -28.53 0.53 6.97
CA ALA A 34 -27.27 0.44 6.28
C ALA A 34 -26.20 0.71 7.35
N PRO A 35 -25.10 -0.07 7.41
CA PRO A 35 -24.03 0.27 8.31
C PRO A 35 -23.72 1.73 8.04
N THR A 36 -24.11 2.60 8.96
CA THR A 36 -23.68 3.97 8.95
C THR A 36 -22.19 3.80 8.99
N VAL A 37 -21.52 4.14 7.89
CA VAL A 37 -20.08 4.35 7.87
C VAL A 37 -19.91 5.51 8.83
N GLY A 38 -19.90 5.19 10.13
CA GLY A 38 -19.65 6.13 11.18
C GLY A 38 -18.35 6.79 10.78
N SER A 39 -18.36 8.12 10.73
CA SER A 39 -17.17 8.92 10.47
C SER A 39 -15.99 8.25 11.15
N LEU A 40 -15.14 7.59 10.36
CA LEU A 40 -14.03 6.81 10.90
C LEU A 40 -13.28 7.72 11.85
N THR A 41 -12.99 7.23 13.04
CA THR A 41 -12.15 7.98 13.96
C THR A 41 -10.78 8.15 13.31
N ASN A 42 -10.10 9.28 13.56
CA ASN A 42 -8.74 9.48 13.03
C ASN A 42 -7.78 8.33 13.39
N SER A 43 -8.07 7.61 14.48
CA SER A 43 -7.34 6.41 14.90
C SER A 43 -7.59 5.19 13.99
N GLU A 44 -8.83 4.97 13.54
CA GLU A 44 -9.16 3.90 12.60
C GLU A 44 -8.57 4.17 11.21
N ILE A 45 -8.63 5.43 10.75
CA ILE A 45 -7.98 5.84 9.49
C ILE A 45 -6.47 5.60 9.56
N GLY A 46 -5.83 5.98 10.67
CA GLY A 46 -4.40 5.76 10.86
C GLY A 46 -4.01 4.29 10.91
N SER A 47 -4.76 3.49 11.64
CA SER A 47 -4.49 2.04 11.74
C SER A 47 -4.70 1.35 10.40
N GLY A 48 -5.79 1.66 9.70
CA GLY A 48 -6.09 1.10 8.39
C GLY A 48 -5.07 1.51 7.32
N LEU A 49 -4.63 2.77 7.30
CA LEU A 49 -3.60 3.23 6.37
C LEU A 49 -2.25 2.56 6.64
N LYS A 50 -1.82 2.50 7.90
CA LYS A 50 -0.57 1.82 8.27
C LYS A 50 -0.60 0.34 7.86
N GLU A 51 -1.71 -0.34 8.11
CA GLU A 51 -1.87 -1.74 7.74
C GLU A 51 -1.86 -1.93 6.23
N ALA A 52 -2.56 -1.09 5.46
CA ALA A 52 -2.54 -1.12 4.01
C ALA A 52 -1.13 -0.89 3.45
N LEU A 53 -0.37 0.04 4.02
CA LEU A 53 1.03 0.28 3.65
C LEU A 53 1.93 -0.89 4.01
N ARG A 54 1.71 -1.54 5.16
CA ARG A 54 2.48 -2.71 5.59
C ARG A 54 2.29 -3.88 4.62
N VAL A 55 1.04 -4.23 4.34
CA VAL A 55 0.68 -5.30 3.40
C VAL A 55 1.14 -4.96 1.97
N GLY A 56 0.98 -3.70 1.57
CA GLY A 56 1.44 -3.21 0.26
C GLY A 56 2.94 -3.37 0.09
N THR A 57 3.73 -2.91 1.08
CA THR A 57 5.19 -3.09 1.10
C THR A 57 5.56 -4.57 1.06
N GLU A 58 4.97 -5.42 1.89
CA GLU A 58 5.26 -6.85 1.91
C GLU A 58 5.01 -7.50 0.55
N THR A 59 3.91 -7.13 -0.10
CA THR A 59 3.53 -7.66 -1.41
C THR A 59 4.50 -7.21 -2.48
N VAL A 60 4.85 -5.93 -2.52
CA VAL A 60 5.76 -5.36 -3.52
C VAL A 60 7.19 -5.88 -3.33
N VAL A 61 7.71 -5.86 -2.10
CA VAL A 61 9.03 -6.43 -1.78
C VAL A 61 9.07 -7.91 -2.13
N GLY A 62 8.01 -8.66 -1.78
CA GLY A 62 7.89 -10.07 -2.13
C GLY A 62 7.85 -10.31 -3.63
N LYS A 63 7.25 -9.42 -4.43
CA LYS A 63 7.23 -9.51 -5.89
C LYS A 63 8.61 -9.18 -6.49
N LEU A 64 9.20 -8.07 -6.06
CA LEU A 64 10.40 -7.50 -6.67
C LEU A 64 11.71 -8.13 -6.17
N GLY A 65 11.72 -8.70 -4.96
CA GLY A 65 12.89 -9.40 -4.41
C GLY A 65 13.08 -10.82 -4.93
N ARG A 66 12.21 -11.30 -5.84
CA ARG A 66 12.36 -12.61 -6.49
C ARG A 66 13.25 -12.49 -7.72
N THR A 67 13.78 -13.63 -8.15
CA THR A 67 14.47 -13.77 -9.44
C THR A 67 13.59 -13.21 -10.57
N ASP A 68 14.15 -12.29 -11.35
CA ASP A 68 13.49 -11.58 -12.46
C ASP A 68 12.35 -10.63 -12.04
N GLY A 69 12.22 -10.33 -10.74
CA GLY A 69 11.26 -9.38 -10.20
C GLY A 69 11.41 -7.96 -10.75
N PHE A 70 12.66 -7.55 -11.08
CA PHE A 70 12.93 -6.30 -11.77
C PHE A 70 13.13 -6.53 -13.27
N ASN A 71 13.94 -7.52 -13.64
CA ASN A 71 14.38 -7.69 -15.02
C ASN A 71 13.24 -8.03 -16.01
N ALA A 72 12.24 -8.80 -15.58
CA ALA A 72 11.13 -9.22 -16.44
C ALA A 72 9.97 -8.21 -16.52
N ASP A 73 9.86 -7.26 -15.58
CA ASP A 73 8.77 -6.27 -15.56
C ASP A 73 9.27 -4.92 -16.13
N PRO A 74 8.86 -4.54 -17.36
CA PRO A 74 9.39 -3.35 -18.03
C PRO A 74 9.05 -2.03 -17.32
N LYS A 75 8.10 -2.02 -16.39
CA LYS A 75 7.74 -0.82 -15.62
C LYS A 75 8.71 -0.52 -14.47
N VAL A 76 9.39 -1.55 -13.98
CA VAL A 76 10.31 -1.46 -12.82
C VAL A 76 11.74 -1.86 -13.16
N ARG A 77 11.97 -2.44 -14.35
CA ARG A 77 13.29 -2.77 -14.87
C ARG A 77 14.21 -1.55 -14.83
N ILE A 78 15.36 -1.71 -14.20
CA ILE A 78 16.37 -0.67 -14.08
C ILE A 78 17.07 -0.52 -15.44
N PRO A 79 16.98 0.65 -16.09
CA PRO A 79 17.73 0.94 -17.31
C PRO A 79 19.20 1.20 -16.98
N LEU A 80 20.06 1.06 -17.99
CA LEU A 80 21.44 1.49 -17.86
C LEU A 80 21.52 3.01 -17.60
N PRO A 81 22.49 3.46 -16.80
CA PRO A 81 22.72 4.89 -16.58
C PRO A 81 22.92 5.64 -17.90
N LYS A 82 22.39 6.88 -18.00
CA LYS A 82 22.54 7.72 -19.21
C LYS A 82 24.01 7.97 -19.59
N SER A 83 24.92 7.96 -18.62
CA SER A 83 26.37 8.05 -18.87
C SER A 83 26.90 6.93 -19.77
N LEU A 84 26.22 5.77 -19.80
CA LEU A 84 26.57 4.63 -20.65
C LEU A 84 25.80 4.59 -21.98
N GLU A 85 24.89 5.54 -22.27
CA GLU A 85 24.18 5.56 -23.56
C GLU A 85 25.13 5.75 -24.75
N THR A 86 26.15 6.61 -24.62
CA THR A 86 27.14 6.80 -25.68
C THR A 86 27.95 5.54 -25.94
N VAL A 87 28.36 4.84 -24.88
CA VAL A 87 29.07 3.56 -24.95
C VAL A 87 28.16 2.48 -25.56
N ASN A 88 26.87 2.49 -25.22
CA ASN A 88 25.85 1.59 -25.77
C ASN A 88 25.71 1.73 -27.28
N ASN A 89 25.68 2.96 -27.81
CA ASN A 89 25.60 3.17 -29.25
C ASN A 89 26.84 2.66 -30.00
N VAL A 90 28.02 2.79 -29.42
CA VAL A 90 29.27 2.30 -30.01
C VAL A 90 29.34 0.77 -29.95
N LEU A 91 29.07 0.17 -28.78
CA LEU A 91 29.11 -1.29 -28.61
C LEU A 91 28.04 -2.00 -29.45
N ARG A 92 26.85 -1.42 -29.60
CA ARG A 92 25.81 -1.93 -30.51
C ARG A 92 26.27 -1.95 -31.96
N LYS A 93 26.93 -0.88 -32.43
CA LYS A 93 27.50 -0.82 -33.79
C LYS A 93 28.63 -1.81 -34.01
N ALA A 94 29.38 -2.13 -32.95
CA ALA A 94 30.44 -3.13 -32.97
C ALA A 94 29.96 -4.58 -32.81
N GLY A 95 28.64 -4.82 -32.67
CA GLY A 95 28.08 -6.15 -32.43
C GLY A 95 28.27 -6.70 -31.01
N MET A 96 28.70 -5.86 -30.07
CA MET A 96 29.00 -6.21 -28.67
C MET A 96 27.86 -5.81 -27.72
N SER A 97 26.60 -5.80 -28.19
CA SER A 97 25.44 -5.41 -27.37
C SER A 97 25.20 -6.34 -26.17
N SER A 98 25.60 -7.61 -26.29
CA SER A 98 25.45 -8.62 -25.24
C SER A 98 26.16 -8.26 -23.94
N LEU A 99 27.26 -7.50 -24.00
CA LEU A 99 27.99 -7.05 -22.81
C LEU A 99 27.17 -6.07 -21.96
N LEU A 100 26.39 -5.23 -22.62
CA LEU A 100 25.52 -4.27 -21.94
C LEU A 100 24.21 -4.89 -21.48
N ASP A 101 23.71 -5.87 -22.22
CA ASP A 101 22.56 -6.66 -21.79
C ASP A 101 22.91 -7.45 -20.51
N ASP A 102 24.12 -8.03 -20.42
CA ASP A 102 24.63 -8.69 -19.21
C ASP A 102 24.83 -7.72 -18.04
N LEU A 103 25.37 -6.52 -18.30
CA LEU A 103 25.47 -5.47 -17.29
C LEU A 103 24.11 -5.06 -16.75
N GLN A 104 23.14 -4.84 -17.64
CA GLN A 104 21.78 -4.48 -17.23
C GLN A 104 21.15 -5.61 -16.41
N LEU A 105 21.33 -6.87 -16.80
CA LEU A 105 20.86 -8.02 -16.04
C LEU A 105 21.47 -8.05 -14.63
N LYS A 106 22.79 -7.86 -14.51
CA LYS A 106 23.48 -7.80 -13.21
C LYS A 106 22.97 -6.68 -12.31
N LEU A 107 22.71 -5.49 -12.87
CA LEU A 107 22.12 -4.37 -12.12
C LEU A 107 20.72 -4.71 -11.60
N ASN A 108 19.88 -5.33 -12.41
CA ASN A 108 18.54 -5.74 -11.99
C ASN A 108 18.62 -6.86 -10.93
N ARG A 109 19.54 -7.82 -11.08
CA ARG A 109 19.79 -8.87 -10.07
C ARG A 109 20.25 -8.28 -8.73
N ALA A 110 21.13 -7.29 -8.75
CA ALA A 110 21.58 -6.59 -7.54
C ALA A 110 20.41 -5.86 -6.84
N ALA A 111 19.49 -5.27 -7.61
CA ALA A 111 18.28 -4.67 -7.05
C ALA A 111 17.31 -5.70 -6.46
N GLU A 112 17.16 -6.86 -7.10
CA GLU A 112 16.39 -8.00 -6.56
C GLU A 112 16.96 -8.46 -5.21
N GLU A 113 18.28 -8.58 -5.08
CA GLU A 113 18.96 -8.95 -3.82
C GLU A 113 18.86 -7.88 -2.73
N ALA A 114 18.84 -6.60 -3.11
CA ALA A 114 18.71 -5.49 -2.17
C ALA A 114 17.28 -5.27 -1.67
N THR A 115 16.27 -5.65 -2.46
CA THR A 115 14.86 -5.37 -2.16
C THR A 115 14.38 -5.97 -0.83
N PRO A 116 14.69 -7.23 -0.49
CA PRO A 116 14.36 -7.78 0.83
C PRO A 116 14.98 -7.00 1.99
N LYS A 117 16.18 -6.43 1.83
CA LYS A 117 16.86 -5.64 2.87
C LYS A 117 16.16 -4.31 3.13
N ALA A 118 15.54 -3.72 2.10
CA ALA A 118 14.78 -2.48 2.23
C ALA A 118 13.45 -2.67 3.01
N LYS A 119 12.96 -3.92 3.15
CA LYS A 119 11.70 -4.24 3.82
C LYS A 119 11.64 -3.72 5.25
N ASP A 120 12.68 -4.00 6.03
CA ASP A 120 12.74 -3.66 7.45
C ASP A 120 12.69 -2.14 7.64
N LEU A 121 13.29 -1.42 6.70
CA LEU A 121 13.33 0.03 6.68
C LEU A 121 11.94 0.65 6.40
N PHE A 122 11.16 0.02 5.52
CA PHE A 122 9.77 0.41 5.29
C PHE A 122 8.90 0.13 6.51
N TRP A 123 9.02 -1.05 7.13
CA TRP A 123 8.26 -1.40 8.34
C TRP A 123 8.54 -0.42 9.48
N LYS A 124 9.81 -0.16 9.78
CA LYS A 124 10.22 0.86 10.76
C LYS A 124 9.58 2.23 10.47
N SER A 125 9.60 2.66 9.20
CA SER A 125 9.02 3.94 8.79
C SER A 125 7.49 4.00 8.93
N ILE A 126 6.79 2.88 8.77
CA ILE A 126 5.33 2.77 8.96
C ILE A 126 4.98 2.78 10.46
N GLU A 127 5.77 2.09 11.28
CA GLU A 127 5.60 2.07 12.74
C GLU A 127 5.75 3.48 13.33
N GLU A 128 6.81 4.20 12.93
CA GLU A 128 7.12 5.56 13.37
C GLU A 128 6.16 6.65 12.83
N MET A 129 5.23 6.30 11.94
CA MET A 129 4.33 7.27 11.31
C MET A 129 3.37 7.90 12.33
N THR A 130 3.31 9.24 12.37
CA THR A 130 2.43 9.98 13.27
C THR A 130 1.01 10.13 12.70
N LEU A 131 0.03 10.56 13.51
CA LEU A 131 -1.31 10.89 13.01
C LEU A 131 -1.30 12.07 12.02
N GLU A 132 -0.32 12.96 12.13
CA GLU A 132 -0.12 14.07 11.20
C GLU A 132 0.39 13.56 9.85
N ASP A 133 1.36 12.64 9.85
CA ASP A 133 1.86 11.99 8.65
C ASP A 133 0.76 11.18 7.94
N VAL A 134 -0.03 10.41 8.70
CA VAL A 134 -1.20 9.68 8.18
C VAL A 134 -2.17 10.63 7.49
N ASN A 135 -2.53 11.74 8.14
CA ASN A 135 -3.45 12.72 7.56
C ASN A 135 -2.85 13.39 6.32
N GLY A 136 -1.55 13.67 6.34
CA GLY A 136 -0.83 14.22 5.20
C GLY A 136 -0.80 13.27 4.01
N ILE A 137 -0.69 11.97 4.24
CA ILE A 137 -0.78 10.95 3.19
C ILE A 137 -2.23 10.80 2.70
N TYR A 138 -3.20 10.70 3.61
CA TYR A 138 -4.61 10.48 3.27
C TYR A 138 -5.23 11.64 2.48
N LYS A 139 -4.86 12.89 2.79
CA LYS A 139 -5.36 14.09 2.10
C LYS A 139 -4.39 14.62 1.05
N GLY A 140 -3.23 13.97 0.91
CA GLY A 140 -2.16 14.40 0.03
C GLY A 140 -2.40 14.01 -1.43
N PRO A 141 -1.49 14.42 -2.32
CA PRO A 141 -1.44 13.92 -3.70
C PRO A 141 -1.14 12.41 -3.73
N ASP A 142 -1.33 11.79 -4.90
CA ASP A 142 -1.13 10.33 -5.10
C ASP A 142 0.28 9.83 -4.73
N ASP A 143 1.28 10.72 -4.70
CA ASP A 143 2.66 10.41 -4.34
C ASP A 143 3.01 10.68 -2.86
N ALA A 144 2.05 11.07 -2.03
CA ALA A 144 2.31 11.50 -0.65
C ALA A 144 2.99 10.43 0.20
N ALA A 145 2.55 9.17 0.08
CA ALA A 145 3.20 8.03 0.76
C ALA A 145 4.65 7.83 0.27
N THR A 146 4.87 7.92 -1.04
CA THR A 146 6.20 7.81 -1.66
C THR A 146 7.13 8.90 -1.14
N ARG A 147 6.67 10.15 -1.07
CA ARG A 147 7.44 11.28 -0.56
C ARG A 147 7.76 11.14 0.92
N TYR A 148 6.81 10.63 1.71
CA TYR A 148 7.04 10.32 3.13
C TYR A 148 8.17 9.30 3.30
N PHE A 149 8.10 8.17 2.60
CA PHE A 149 9.14 7.15 2.64
C PHE A 149 10.48 7.67 2.14
N GLN A 150 10.50 8.43 1.04
CA GLN A 150 11.74 9.04 0.55
C GLN A 150 12.36 9.93 1.63
N LYS A 151 11.59 10.79 2.29
CA LYS A 151 12.10 11.67 3.35
C LYS A 151 12.63 10.89 4.56
N LYS A 152 11.93 9.84 4.99
CA LYS A 152 12.27 9.07 6.20
C LYS A 152 13.39 8.07 5.99
N MET A 153 13.43 7.41 4.85
CA MET A 153 14.31 6.28 4.60
C MET A 153 15.59 6.65 3.85
N THR A 154 15.60 7.71 3.03
CA THR A 154 16.78 8.05 2.20
C THR A 154 18.09 8.11 3.00
N PRO A 155 18.16 8.71 4.20
CA PRO A 155 19.42 8.78 4.94
C PRO A 155 19.99 7.41 5.31
N GLU A 156 19.16 6.54 5.89
CA GLU A 156 19.55 5.19 6.33
C GLU A 156 19.78 4.26 5.13
N LEU A 157 18.88 4.30 4.14
CA LEU A 157 18.98 3.52 2.91
C LEU A 157 20.25 3.86 2.12
N SER A 158 20.61 5.14 2.02
CA SER A 158 21.81 5.56 1.29
C SER A 158 23.08 5.08 1.99
N GLY A 159 23.10 5.07 3.33
CA GLY A 159 24.23 4.54 4.11
C GLY A 159 24.45 3.06 3.86
N GLU A 160 23.37 2.27 3.91
CA GLU A 160 23.41 0.81 3.73
C GLU A 160 23.65 0.39 2.27
N MET A 161 23.08 1.12 1.30
CA MET A 161 23.11 0.73 -0.11
C MET A 161 24.40 1.15 -0.82
N ARG A 162 25.04 2.26 -0.42
CA ARG A 162 26.30 2.73 -1.03
C ARG A 162 27.38 1.64 -1.14
N PRO A 163 27.79 0.95 -0.05
CA PRO A 163 28.83 -0.07 -0.15
C PRO A 163 28.42 -1.28 -1.00
N ILE A 164 27.13 -1.62 -1.07
CA ILE A 164 26.63 -2.72 -1.91
C ILE A 164 26.73 -2.34 -3.39
N VAL A 165 26.33 -1.11 -3.73
CA VAL A 165 26.40 -0.57 -5.09
C VAL A 165 27.85 -0.41 -5.51
N ASP A 166 28.71 0.15 -4.67
CA ASP A 166 30.14 0.37 -4.96
C ASP A 166 30.86 -0.97 -5.20
N ASN A 167 30.61 -1.98 -4.35
CA ASN A 167 31.16 -3.32 -4.57
C ASN A 167 30.65 -3.94 -5.87
N SER A 168 29.35 -3.85 -6.16
CA SER A 168 28.76 -4.39 -7.40
C SER A 168 29.33 -3.71 -8.64
N LEU A 169 29.53 -2.39 -8.60
CA LEU A 169 30.13 -1.61 -9.69
C LEU A 169 31.62 -1.89 -9.86
N SER A 170 32.37 -2.12 -8.77
CA SER A 170 33.78 -2.49 -8.82
C SER A 170 34.02 -3.85 -9.46
N GLN A 171 33.16 -4.83 -9.18
CA GLN A 171 33.26 -6.19 -9.73
C GLN A 171 32.99 -6.26 -11.23
N VAL A 172 32.17 -5.35 -11.77
CA VAL A 172 31.88 -5.28 -13.20
C VAL A 172 32.85 -4.38 -13.97
N GLY A 173 33.95 -3.94 -13.34
CA GLY A 173 34.98 -3.11 -13.98
C GLY A 173 34.52 -1.69 -14.33
N ALA A 174 33.42 -1.21 -13.73
CA ALA A 174 32.83 0.10 -14.05
C ALA A 174 33.52 1.29 -13.36
N ILE A 175 34.61 1.08 -12.61
CA ILE A 175 35.45 2.15 -12.06
C ILE A 175 36.48 2.62 -13.09
N GLN A 176 36.00 3.05 -14.25
CA GLN A 176 36.73 4.02 -15.09
C GLN A 176 35.84 5.16 -15.58
N ALA A 177 34.51 5.09 -15.38
CA ALA A 177 33.57 6.11 -15.87
C ALA A 177 32.96 7.00 -14.77
N TYR A 178 33.01 6.60 -13.49
CA TYR A 178 32.33 7.34 -12.41
C TYR A 178 33.24 8.34 -11.66
N GLU A 179 34.57 8.13 -11.64
CA GLU A 179 35.52 9.04 -10.93
C GLU A 179 35.95 10.28 -11.74
N LYS A 180 35.31 10.56 -12.89
CA LYS A 180 35.69 11.69 -13.77
C LYS A 180 34.61 12.75 -13.96
N VAL A 181 33.64 12.86 -13.06
CA VAL A 181 32.71 13.99 -12.99
C VAL A 181 32.56 14.48 -11.56
#